data_AF-A0A519QZU0-F1
#
_entry.id   AF-A0A519QZU0-F1
#
_cell.length_a   1.000
_cell.length_b   1.000
_cell.length_c   1.000
_cell.angle_alpha   90.00
_cell.angle_beta   90.00
_cell.angle_gamma   90.00
#
_symmetry.space_group_name_H-M   'P 1'
#
loop_
_entity.id
_entity.type
_entity.pdbx_description
1 polymer ?
#
loop_
_entity_poly.entity_id
_entity_poly.type
_entity_poly.pdbx_seq_one_letter_code
_entity_poly.pdbx_strand_id
1 'polypeptide(L)'
;MDGLYRFKTNISSVDFLVNKKDFKITTEVVPGAGNVLSAKAKRSIQDFQIEDRYNFHKDYAGEIITKSYIYNNSTIKDLFEDYEVRHGVKLFSSEQEIIELIFGNYIHERKLHKRILSKITKDIAEEFGVKL
;
A
#
# COMPACT_ATOMS: atom_id res chain seq x y z
N MET A 1 -3.22 0.95 -17.13
CA MET A 1 -1.85 0.54 -16.74
C MET A 1 -1.85 0.03 -15.30
N ASP A 2 -2.87 0.39 -14.52
CA ASP A 2 -3.16 -0.19 -13.20
C ASP A 2 -3.15 -1.71 -13.27
N GLY A 3 -2.35 -2.33 -12.38
CA GLY A 3 -2.21 -3.77 -12.27
C GLY A 3 -1.06 -4.44 -13.04
N LEU A 4 -0.30 -3.73 -13.89
CA LEU A 4 0.81 -4.35 -14.63
C LEU A 4 2.13 -4.45 -13.85
N TYR A 5 2.30 -3.64 -12.81
CA TYR A 5 3.43 -3.70 -11.89
C TYR A 5 2.98 -3.34 -10.48
N ARG A 6 3.79 -3.71 -9.48
CA ARG A 6 3.60 -3.38 -8.06
C ARG A 6 4.84 -2.70 -7.51
N PHE A 7 4.66 -1.77 -6.59
CA PHE A 7 5.75 -1.23 -5.79
C PHE A 7 6.13 -2.22 -4.69
N LYS A 8 7.42 -2.26 -4.34
CA LYS A 8 7.95 -3.06 -3.24
C LYS A 8 9.08 -2.34 -2.54
N THR A 9 9.28 -2.67 -1.28
CA THR A 9 10.40 -2.19 -0.47
C THR A 9 11.46 -3.27 -0.24
N ASN A 10 11.06 -4.55 -0.31
CA ASN A 10 11.88 -5.74 -0.07
C ASN A 10 12.61 -5.74 1.29
N ILE A 11 12.16 -4.92 2.24
CA ILE A 11 12.70 -4.83 3.60
C ILE A 11 11.77 -5.53 4.57
N SER A 12 12.32 -6.19 5.60
CA SER A 12 11.50 -6.77 6.68
C SER A 12 11.08 -5.71 7.70
N SER A 13 9.95 -5.93 8.39
CA SER A 13 9.50 -5.03 9.46
C SER A 13 10.53 -4.89 10.57
N VAL A 14 11.25 -5.97 10.92
CA VAL A 14 12.31 -5.94 11.95
C VAL A 14 13.46 -5.06 11.49
N ASP A 15 13.91 -5.24 10.25
CA ASP A 15 15.01 -4.47 9.70
C ASP A 15 14.70 -2.97 9.64
N PHE A 16 13.49 -2.61 9.22
CA PHE A 16 13.08 -1.21 9.15
C PHE A 16 12.79 -0.62 10.54
N LEU A 17 11.89 -1.24 11.32
CA LEU A 17 11.37 -0.64 12.55
C LEU A 17 12.38 -0.72 13.71
N VAL A 18 13.15 -1.80 13.81
CA VAL A 18 14.08 -2.04 14.92
C VAL A 18 15.50 -1.68 14.52
N ASN A 19 16.01 -2.27 13.44
CA ASN A 19 17.40 -2.10 13.02
C ASN A 19 17.63 -0.77 12.28
N LYS A 20 16.56 -0.01 11.98
CA LYS A 20 16.62 1.26 11.24
C LYS A 20 17.38 1.14 9.92
N LYS A 21 17.32 -0.05 9.28
CA LYS A 21 17.92 -0.27 7.97
C LYS A 21 17.17 0.55 6.94
N ASP A 22 17.95 1.06 6.00
CA ASP A 22 17.44 1.81 4.88
C ASP A 22 16.95 0.88 3.75
N PHE A 23 16.03 1.33 2.91
CA PHE A 23 15.46 0.54 1.80
C PHE A 23 15.36 1.33 0.50
N LYS A 24 14.93 0.71 -0.60
CA LYS A 24 14.55 1.43 -1.82
C LYS A 24 13.19 0.95 -2.27
N ILE A 25 12.42 1.86 -2.85
CA ILE A 25 11.19 1.49 -3.53
C ILE A 25 11.56 1.02 -4.93
N THR A 26 11.21 -0.22 -5.25
CA THR A 26 11.40 -0.82 -6.58
C THR A 26 10.05 -1.21 -7.17
N THR A 27 10.03 -1.49 -8.46
CA THR A 27 8.84 -1.97 -9.17
C THR A 27 9.04 -3.39 -9.68
N GLU A 28 8.02 -4.22 -9.54
CA GLU A 28 7.99 -5.57 -10.11
C GLU A 28 6.79 -5.74 -11.03
N VAL A 29 7.02 -6.27 -12.23
CA VAL A 29 5.95 -6.60 -13.17
C VAL A 29 5.14 -7.77 -12.61
N VAL A 30 3.81 -7.64 -12.62
CA VAL A 30 2.93 -8.69 -12.10
C VAL A 30 3.01 -9.94 -12.99
N PRO A 31 3.26 -11.13 -12.40
CA PRO A 31 3.27 -12.38 -13.16
C PRO A 31 1.96 -12.61 -13.90
N GLY A 32 2.02 -13.15 -15.12
CA GLY A 32 0.84 -13.43 -15.95
C GLY A 32 0.38 -12.29 -16.85
N ALA A 33 1.00 -11.11 -16.77
CA ALA A 33 0.84 -10.09 -17.81
C ALA A 33 1.46 -10.57 -19.13
N GLY A 34 0.70 -10.56 -20.22
CA GLY A 34 1.18 -10.98 -21.54
C GLY A 34 2.47 -10.23 -21.94
N ASN A 35 3.39 -10.92 -22.62
CA ASN A 35 4.75 -10.42 -22.90
C ASN A 35 4.81 -8.98 -23.43
N VAL A 36 3.88 -8.61 -24.31
CA VAL A 36 3.78 -7.25 -24.89
C VAL A 36 3.44 -6.20 -23.82
N LEU A 37 2.48 -6.50 -22.93
CA LEU A 37 2.06 -5.61 -21.85
C LEU A 37 3.16 -5.44 -20.81
N SER A 38 3.83 -6.54 -20.45
CA SER A 38 4.99 -6.54 -19.56
C SER A 38 6.14 -5.68 -20.10
N ALA A 39 6.46 -5.82 -21.39
CA ALA A 39 7.47 -4.99 -22.05
C ALA A 39 7.07 -3.51 -22.09
N LYS A 40 5.79 -3.21 -22.35
CA LYS A 40 5.27 -1.83 -22.30
C LYS A 40 5.39 -1.25 -20.90
N ALA A 41 5.03 -1.99 -19.85
CA ALA A 41 5.12 -1.54 -18.47
C ALA A 41 6.57 -1.22 -18.07
N LYS A 42 7.53 -2.11 -18.41
CA LYS A 42 8.96 -1.88 -18.17
C LYS A 42 9.47 -0.61 -18.83
N ARG A 43 9.11 -0.38 -20.10
CA ARG A 43 9.46 0.87 -20.79
C ARG A 43 8.87 2.10 -20.10
N SER A 44 7.59 2.07 -19.73
CA SER A 44 6.99 3.19 -18.99
C SER A 44 7.67 3.44 -17.64
N ILE A 45 8.03 2.40 -16.89
CA ILE A 45 8.77 2.54 -15.63
C ILE A 45 10.11 3.26 -15.88
N GLN A 46 10.83 2.86 -16.93
CA GLN A 46 12.13 3.42 -17.29
C GLN A 46 12.02 4.87 -17.80
N ASP A 47 11.16 5.11 -18.80
CA ASP A 47 11.03 6.41 -19.49
C ASP A 47 10.55 7.51 -18.52
N PHE A 48 9.67 7.17 -17.59
CA PHE A 48 9.15 8.10 -16.59
C PHE A 48 9.96 8.11 -15.28
N GLN A 49 11.04 7.31 -15.21
CA GLN A 49 11.89 7.19 -14.01
C GLN A 49 11.07 6.91 -12.74
N ILE A 50 10.09 6.00 -12.84
CA ILE A 50 9.08 5.79 -11.78
C ILE A 50 9.74 5.43 -10.45
N GLU A 51 10.75 4.56 -10.44
CA GLU A 51 11.45 4.18 -9.21
C GLU A 51 12.14 5.38 -8.56
N ASP A 52 12.90 6.18 -9.32
CA ASP A 52 13.56 7.37 -8.80
C ASP A 52 12.56 8.36 -8.22
N ARG A 53 11.45 8.61 -8.95
CA ARG A 53 10.38 9.54 -8.52
C ARG A 53 9.75 9.09 -7.20
N TYR A 54 9.45 7.80 -7.06
CA TYR A 54 8.82 7.30 -5.84
C TYR A 54 9.80 7.15 -4.67
N ASN A 55 11.10 6.97 -4.92
CA ASN A 55 12.11 7.02 -3.85
C ASN A 55 12.23 8.42 -3.19
N PHE A 56 11.80 9.51 -3.83
CA PHE A 56 11.66 10.80 -3.14
C PHE A 56 10.54 10.82 -2.08
N HIS A 57 9.62 9.85 -2.11
CA HIS A 57 8.52 9.67 -1.16
C HIS A 57 8.74 8.45 -0.26
N LYS A 58 10.00 8.08 -0.03
CA LYS A 58 10.36 6.90 0.75
C LYS A 58 10.06 7.04 2.25
N ASP A 59 10.07 8.26 2.77
CA ASP A 59 9.56 8.58 4.10
C ASP A 59 8.09 8.18 4.24
N TYR A 60 7.25 8.51 3.26
CA TYR A 60 5.85 8.12 3.21
C TYR A 60 5.68 6.59 3.15
N ALA A 61 6.51 5.89 2.39
CA ALA A 61 6.57 4.42 2.42
C ALA A 61 6.90 3.90 3.83
N GLY A 62 7.84 4.51 4.54
CA GLY A 62 8.16 4.17 5.93
C GLY A 62 6.98 4.35 6.89
N GLU A 63 6.15 5.38 6.69
CA GLU A 63 4.91 5.55 7.45
C GLU A 63 3.93 4.41 7.18
N ILE A 64 3.79 3.99 5.91
CA ILE A 64 2.93 2.86 5.55
C ILE A 64 3.41 1.58 6.25
N ILE A 65 4.72 1.29 6.23
CA ILE A 65 5.28 0.11 6.92
C ILE A 65 4.94 0.13 8.42
N THR A 66 5.13 1.29 9.06
CA THR A 66 4.86 1.48 10.49
C THR A 66 3.38 1.27 10.80
N LYS A 67 2.50 1.87 9.98
CA LYS A 67 1.05 1.71 10.11
C LYS A 67 0.61 0.27 9.88
N SER A 68 1.14 -0.43 8.88
CA SER A 68 0.82 -1.85 8.61
C SER A 68 1.20 -2.77 9.76
N TYR A 69 2.29 -2.47 10.47
CA TYR A 69 2.71 -3.25 11.64
C TYR A 69 1.79 -3.01 12.85
N ILE A 70 1.45 -1.74 13.13
CA ILE A 70 0.57 -1.35 14.25
C ILE A 70 -0.87 -1.79 13.99
N TYR A 71 -1.38 -1.48 12.80
CA TYR A 71 -2.75 -1.72 12.37
C TYR A 71 -2.80 -2.94 11.44
N ASN A 72 -2.36 -4.08 11.95
CA ASN A 72 -2.52 -5.35 11.26
C ASN A 72 -4.01 -5.74 11.17
N ASN A 73 -4.32 -6.81 10.43
CA ASN A 73 -5.71 -7.24 10.20
C ASN A 73 -6.50 -7.51 11.49
N SER A 74 -5.86 -8.02 12.55
CA SER A 74 -6.54 -8.24 13.83
C SER A 74 -6.91 -6.90 14.46
N THR A 75 -5.98 -5.94 14.52
CA THR A 75 -6.28 -4.59 15.01
C THR A 75 -7.37 -3.91 14.19
N ILE A 76 -7.34 -4.00 12.86
CA ILE A 76 -8.39 -3.43 11.99
C ILE A 76 -9.76 -4.04 12.31
N LYS A 77 -9.81 -5.36 12.49
CA LYS A 77 -11.04 -6.06 12.84
C LYS A 77 -11.55 -5.64 14.22
N ASP A 78 -10.67 -5.55 15.22
CA ASP A 78 -11.04 -5.11 16.56
C ASP A 78 -11.61 -3.67 16.51
N LEU A 79 -10.99 -2.76 15.75
CA LEU A 79 -11.53 -1.39 15.57
C LEU A 79 -12.91 -1.40 14.88
N PHE A 80 -13.15 -2.30 13.93
CA PHE A 80 -14.44 -2.44 13.28
C PHE A 80 -15.52 -2.96 14.24
N GLU A 81 -15.16 -3.89 15.11
CA GLU A 81 -16.07 -4.49 16.09
C GLU A 81 -16.34 -3.54 17.27
N ASP A 82 -15.35 -2.78 17.74
CA ASP A 82 -15.44 -1.99 18.97
C ASP A 82 -16.04 -0.58 18.79
N TYR A 83 -15.91 0.05 17.61
CA TYR A 83 -16.35 1.43 17.44
C TYR A 83 -17.83 1.58 17.07
N GLU A 84 -18.62 1.99 18.06
CA GLU A 84 -20.05 2.32 17.94
C GLU A 84 -20.32 3.77 18.37
N VAL A 85 -21.17 4.49 17.63
CA VAL A 85 -21.45 5.91 17.90
C VAL A 85 -22.64 6.07 18.85
N ARG A 86 -23.72 5.33 18.62
CA ARG A 86 -24.92 5.34 19.48
C ARG A 86 -25.81 4.13 19.22
N HIS A 87 -26.37 3.52 20.25
CA HIS A 87 -27.39 2.46 20.15
C HIS A 87 -27.02 1.28 19.22
N GLY A 88 -25.77 0.80 19.26
CA GLY A 88 -25.35 -0.33 18.41
C GLY A 88 -25.03 0.03 16.95
N VAL A 89 -25.09 1.33 16.58
CA VAL A 89 -24.75 1.77 15.23
C VAL A 89 -23.23 1.81 15.07
N LYS A 90 -22.71 0.93 14.21
CA LYS A 90 -21.30 0.90 13.83
C LYS A 90 -20.89 2.23 13.19
N LEU A 91 -19.73 2.75 13.61
CA LEU A 91 -19.15 3.96 13.02
C LEU A 91 -18.72 3.73 11.57
N PHE A 92 -18.23 2.53 11.26
CA PHE A 92 -17.73 2.13 9.95
C PHE A 92 -18.66 1.12 9.30
N SER A 93 -18.81 1.21 7.98
CA SER A 93 -19.60 0.28 7.18
C SER A 93 -18.81 -0.98 6.81
N SER A 94 -17.47 -0.93 6.88
CA SER A 94 -16.56 -2.03 6.59
C SER A 94 -15.15 -1.80 7.14
N GLU A 95 -14.36 -2.87 7.29
CA GLU A 95 -12.92 -2.80 7.57
C GLU A 95 -12.17 -1.96 6.53
N GLN A 96 -12.62 -1.95 5.27
CA GLN A 96 -12.02 -1.14 4.20
C GLN A 96 -12.08 0.37 4.49
N GLU A 97 -13.15 0.88 5.12
CA GLU A 97 -13.22 2.29 5.50
C GLU A 97 -12.18 2.64 6.57
N ILE A 98 -11.92 1.72 7.49
CA ILE A 98 -10.90 1.87 8.54
C ILE A 98 -9.51 1.89 7.91
N ILE A 99 -9.25 1.00 6.94
CA ILE A 99 -7.98 0.98 6.20
C ILE A 99 -7.78 2.31 5.45
N GLU A 100 -8.78 2.77 4.69
CA GLU A 100 -8.69 4.05 3.97
C GLU A 100 -8.47 5.23 4.94
N LEU A 101 -9.05 5.19 6.15
CA LEU A 101 -8.83 6.17 7.21
C LEU A 101 -7.39 6.14 7.75
N ILE A 102 -6.88 4.97 8.13
CA ILE A 102 -5.54 4.79 8.73
C ILE A 102 -4.44 5.23 7.75
N PHE A 103 -4.53 4.78 6.51
CA PHE A 103 -3.53 5.09 5.49
C PHE A 103 -3.77 6.46 4.83
N GLY A 104 -4.94 7.06 5.04
CA GLY A 104 -5.31 8.34 4.45
C GLY A 104 -5.33 8.29 2.93
N ASN A 105 -5.62 7.14 2.34
CA ASN A 105 -5.58 6.94 0.90
C ASN A 105 -6.56 5.86 0.43
N TYR A 106 -6.89 5.87 -0.87
CA TYR A 106 -7.74 4.84 -1.43
C TYR A 106 -6.94 3.55 -1.64
N ILE A 107 -7.49 2.43 -1.17
CA ILE A 107 -6.90 1.10 -1.36
C ILE A 107 -7.63 0.29 -2.44
N HIS A 108 -8.88 0.65 -2.73
CA HIS A 108 -9.67 -0.01 -3.75
C HIS A 108 -9.14 0.30 -5.17
N GLU A 109 -8.92 -0.74 -5.99
CA GLU A 109 -8.35 -0.63 -7.35
C GLU A 109 -9.03 0.44 -8.23
N ARG A 110 -10.37 0.40 -8.32
CA ARG A 110 -11.17 1.38 -9.05
C ARG A 110 -11.05 2.83 -8.56
N LYS A 111 -10.44 3.09 -7.41
CA LYS A 111 -10.29 4.42 -6.80
C LYS A 111 -8.82 4.88 -6.73
N LEU A 112 -7.84 4.07 -7.13
CA LEU A 112 -6.41 4.44 -7.00
C LEU A 112 -6.03 5.73 -7.74
N HIS A 113 -6.77 6.08 -8.80
CA HIS A 113 -6.55 7.31 -9.55
C HIS A 113 -7.06 8.57 -8.84
N LYS A 114 -7.85 8.44 -7.76
CA LYS A 114 -8.51 9.58 -7.10
C LYS A 114 -7.58 10.37 -6.17
N ARG A 115 -6.45 9.80 -5.75
CA ARG A 115 -5.47 10.47 -4.90
C ARG A 115 -4.06 10.04 -5.29
N ILE A 116 -3.13 10.98 -5.21
CA ILE A 116 -1.71 10.68 -5.43
C ILE A 116 -1.24 9.61 -4.44
N LEU A 117 -0.27 8.81 -4.86
CA LEU A 117 0.33 7.75 -4.05
C LEU A 117 -0.61 6.61 -3.62
N SER A 118 -1.91 6.60 -4.00
CA SER A 118 -2.84 5.51 -3.64
C SER A 118 -2.29 4.12 -3.98
N LYS A 119 -1.65 4.00 -5.16
CA LYS A 119 -1.08 2.74 -5.62
C LYS A 119 0.09 2.27 -4.75
N ILE A 120 1.02 3.16 -4.37
CA ILE A 120 2.14 2.77 -3.51
C ILE A 120 1.64 2.46 -2.09
N THR A 121 0.62 3.18 -1.60
CA THR A 121 -0.05 2.86 -0.34
C THR A 121 -0.61 1.44 -0.35
N LYS A 122 -1.39 1.09 -1.38
CA LYS A 122 -1.96 -0.25 -1.55
C LYS A 122 -0.86 -1.31 -1.61
N ASP A 123 0.10 -1.15 -2.53
CA ASP A 123 1.11 -2.17 -2.80
C ASP A 123 2.01 -2.44 -1.58
N ILE A 124 2.43 -1.39 -0.85
CA ILE A 124 3.25 -1.54 0.37
C ILE A 124 2.40 -2.08 1.52
N ALA A 125 1.17 -1.63 1.70
CA ALA A 125 0.31 -2.19 2.75
C ALA A 125 0.12 -3.72 2.58
N GLU A 126 -0.09 -4.18 1.34
CA GLU A 126 -0.15 -5.61 0.99
C GLU A 126 1.17 -6.33 1.22
N GLU A 127 2.32 -5.73 0.88
CA GLU A 127 3.66 -6.28 1.15
C GLU A 127 3.84 -6.59 2.65
N PHE A 128 3.28 -5.74 3.53
CA PHE A 128 3.34 -5.89 4.98
C PHE A 128 2.12 -6.58 5.59
N GLY A 129 1.32 -7.27 4.77
CA GLY A 129 0.31 -8.23 5.23
C GLY A 129 -1.05 -7.64 5.58
N VAL A 130 -1.32 -6.36 5.27
CA VAL A 130 -2.67 -5.79 5.36
C VAL A 130 -3.51 -6.35 4.21
N LYS A 131 -4.68 -6.91 4.54
CA LYS A 131 -5.64 -7.44 3.56
C LYS A 131 -6.57 -6.30 3.14
N LEU A 132 -6.69 -6.08 1.83
CA LEU A 132 -7.41 -4.94 1.22
C LEU A 132 -8.65 -5.39 0.45
#